data_AF-A0A5P1EDT8-F1
#
_entry.id   AF-A0A5P1EDT8-F1
#
_cell.length_a   1.000
_cell.length_b   1.000
_cell.length_c   1.000
_cell.angle_alpha   90.00
_cell.angle_beta   90.00
_cell.angle_gamma   90.00
#
_symmetry.space_group_name_H-M   'P 1'
#
loop_
_entity.id
_entity.type
_entity.pdbx_description
1 polymer ?
#
loop_
_entity_poly.entity_id
_entity_poly.type
_entity_poly.pdbx_seq_one_letter_code
_entity_poly.pdbx_strand_id
1 'polypeptide(L)'
;MAKDIGFKGDYKKVAHLWELEGASERLQLVKADLMEMGSFDDAVMGCEGVFHTASPVCEVKSNPEAEIVDPVVNGTLNVLRSWEKNPALRRVVLMSSSCAIRTRDDIDPAVPLDESS
;
A
#
# COMPACT_ATOMS: atom_id res chain seq x y z
N MET A 1 -2.72 -27.93 6.39
CA MET A 1 -2.56 -26.49 6.05
C MET A 1 -1.43 -25.94 6.89
N ALA A 2 -0.35 -25.48 6.24
CA ALA A 2 0.74 -24.80 6.93
C ALA A 2 0.21 -23.43 7.40
N LYS A 3 -0.27 -23.37 8.64
CA LYS A 3 -0.48 -22.10 9.32
C LYS A 3 0.89 -21.57 9.65
N ASP A 4 1.21 -20.38 9.16
CA ASP A 4 2.45 -19.73 9.51
C ASP A 4 2.40 -19.40 11.02
N ILE A 5 3.19 -20.12 11.82
CA ILE A 5 3.08 -20.18 13.28
C ILE A 5 3.39 -18.82 13.95
N GLY A 6 3.88 -17.85 13.16
CA GLY A 6 4.21 -16.49 13.56
C GLY A 6 3.23 -15.41 13.12
N PHE A 7 2.14 -15.71 12.40
CA PHE A 7 1.22 -14.66 11.93
C PHE A 7 0.39 -14.06 13.08
N LYS A 8 0.50 -12.74 13.26
CA LYS A 8 -0.13 -11.99 14.37
C LYS A 8 -1.42 -11.24 13.98
N GLY A 9 -2.08 -11.63 12.88
CA GLY A 9 -3.30 -10.99 12.36
C GLY A 9 -4.58 -11.82 12.55
N ASP A 10 -5.71 -11.29 12.06
CA ASP A 10 -7.01 -11.97 12.13
C ASP A 10 -7.11 -13.09 11.09
N TYR A 11 -6.88 -14.33 11.54
CA TYR A 11 -6.92 -15.52 10.69
C TYR A 11 -8.23 -15.69 9.93
N LYS A 12 -9.38 -15.26 10.49
CA LYS A 12 -10.67 -15.45 9.80
C LYS A 12 -10.76 -14.59 8.55
N LYS A 13 -10.17 -13.39 8.58
CA LYS A 13 -10.18 -12.46 7.42
C LYS A 13 -9.30 -12.95 6.28
N VAL A 14 -8.19 -13.61 6.59
CA VAL A 14 -7.16 -13.98 5.61
C VAL A 14 -7.11 -15.48 5.30
N ALA A 15 -7.97 -16.31 5.92
CA ALA A 15 -8.00 -17.77 5.73
C ALA A 15 -7.97 -18.19 4.25
N HIS A 16 -8.79 -17.54 3.43
CA HIS A 16 -8.91 -17.78 1.99
C HIS A 16 -7.61 -17.57 1.20
N LEU A 17 -6.68 -16.73 1.69
CA LEU A 17 -5.41 -16.49 1.01
C LEU A 17 -4.48 -17.70 1.07
N TRP A 18 -4.52 -18.47 2.16
CA TRP A 18 -3.74 -19.71 2.26
C TRP A 18 -4.36 -20.89 1.50
N GLU A 19 -5.62 -20.75 1.07
CA GLU A 19 -6.29 -21.73 0.23
C GLU A 19 -5.95 -21.57 -1.26
N LEU A 20 -5.28 -20.46 -1.63
CA LEU A 20 -4.79 -20.25 -3.00
C LEU A 20 -3.72 -21.27 -3.39
N GLU A 21 -3.71 -21.66 -4.66
CA GLU A 21 -2.77 -22.64 -5.20
C GLU A 21 -1.31 -22.19 -5.01
N GLY A 22 -0.52 -23.01 -4.29
CA GLY A 22 0.87 -22.74 -3.99
C GLY A 22 1.12 -21.68 -2.91
N ALA A 23 0.08 -21.23 -2.19
CA ALA A 23 0.23 -20.28 -1.09
C ALA A 23 1.18 -20.79 0.00
N SER A 24 1.11 -22.09 0.34
CA SER A 24 1.99 -22.68 1.37
C SER A 24 3.48 -22.63 1.02
N GLU A 25 3.84 -22.40 -0.24
CA GLU A 25 5.23 -22.37 -0.71
C GLU A 25 5.72 -20.94 -0.99
N ARG A 26 4.80 -20.03 -1.39
CA ARG A 26 5.17 -18.73 -1.97
C ARG A 26 4.49 -17.52 -1.33
N LEU A 27 3.53 -17.73 -0.42
CA LEU A 27 2.82 -16.65 0.26
C LEU A 27 3.26 -16.55 1.72
N GLN A 28 3.79 -15.39 2.07
CA GLN A 28 4.00 -14.99 3.46
C GLN A 28 3.04 -13.85 3.80
N LEU A 29 2.29 -14.01 4.89
CA LEU A 29 1.47 -12.93 5.42
C LEU A 29 2.21 -12.23 6.54
N VAL A 30 2.33 -10.91 6.44
CA VAL A 30 2.93 -10.05 7.46
C VAL A 30 1.87 -9.07 7.94
N LYS A 31 1.83 -8.82 9.26
CA LYS A 31 0.96 -7.79 9.82
C LYS A 31 1.67 -6.44 9.67
N ALA A 32 1.02 -5.49 9.01
CA ALA A 32 1.46 -4.11 8.91
C ALA A 32 0.24 -3.18 9.04
N ASP A 33 0.48 -1.95 9.51
CA ASP A 33 -0.52 -0.90 9.62
C ASP A 33 0.05 0.38 9.01
N LEU A 34 -0.69 0.96 8.08
CA LEU A 34 -0.27 2.14 7.33
C LEU A 34 0.10 3.31 8.24
N MET A 35 -0.55 3.41 9.41
CA MET A 35 -0.34 4.49 10.37
C MET A 35 0.68 4.15 11.47
N GLU A 36 1.16 2.91 11.54
CA GLU A 36 2.19 2.49 12.49
C GLU A 36 3.58 2.58 11.85
N MET A 37 4.42 3.49 12.35
CA MET A 37 5.75 3.71 11.78
C MET A 37 6.61 2.45 11.83
N GLY A 38 7.24 2.10 10.69
CA GLY A 38 8.14 0.96 10.60
C GLY A 38 7.43 -0.40 10.56
N SER A 39 6.10 -0.45 10.59
CA SER A 39 5.35 -1.71 10.53
C SER A 39 5.53 -2.49 9.22
N PHE A 40 6.07 -1.84 8.18
CA PHE A 40 6.39 -2.44 6.90
C PHE A 40 7.85 -2.85 6.77
N ASP A 41 8.73 -2.49 7.71
CA ASP A 41 10.18 -2.73 7.60
C ASP A 41 10.45 -4.22 7.33
N ASP A 42 9.99 -5.11 8.21
CA ASP A 42 10.19 -6.56 8.06
C ASP A 42 9.55 -7.12 6.78
N ALA A 43 8.41 -6.56 6.35
CA ALA A 43 7.69 -7.05 5.17
C ALA A 43 8.42 -6.75 3.86
N VAL A 44 9.21 -5.68 3.82
CA VAL A 44 9.87 -5.21 2.60
C VAL A 44 11.34 -5.61 2.54
N MET A 45 11.97 -5.97 3.67
CA MET A 45 13.38 -6.34 3.71
C MET A 45 13.67 -7.55 2.80
N GLY A 46 14.64 -7.39 1.90
CA GLY A 46 15.03 -8.43 0.95
C GLY A 46 14.15 -8.52 -0.30
N CYS A 47 13.06 -7.75 -0.39
CA CYS A 47 12.26 -7.66 -1.61
C CYS A 47 12.99 -6.85 -2.70
N GLU A 48 12.99 -7.33 -3.94
CA GLU A 48 13.54 -6.57 -5.08
C GLU A 48 12.55 -5.57 -5.67
N GLY A 49 11.25 -5.76 -5.44
CA GLY A 49 10.20 -4.87 -5.89
C GLY A 49 9.02 -4.83 -4.94
N VAL A 50 8.33 -3.69 -4.90
CA VAL A 50 7.14 -3.48 -4.06
C VAL A 50 6.00 -2.89 -4.87
N PHE A 51 4.81 -3.45 -4.68
CA PHE A 51 3.54 -2.86 -5.14
C PHE A 51 2.85 -2.22 -3.94
N HIS A 52 2.76 -0.90 -3.90
CA HIS A 52 2.02 -0.20 -2.87
C HIS A 52 0.59 0.05 -3.34
N THR A 53 -0.31 -0.78 -2.84
CA THR A 53 -1.74 -0.74 -3.14
C THR A 53 -2.59 -0.27 -1.95
N ALA A 54 -1.98 -0.16 -0.77
CA ALA A 54 -2.69 0.21 0.45
C ALA A 54 -2.95 1.72 0.46
N SER A 55 -4.20 2.10 0.69
CA SER A 55 -4.60 3.49 0.89
C SER A 55 -5.72 3.53 1.94
N PRO A 56 -5.76 4.53 2.83
CA PRO A 56 -6.89 4.71 3.74
C PRO A 56 -8.18 4.88 2.93
N VAL A 57 -9.22 4.12 3.27
CA VAL A 57 -10.57 4.34 2.76
C VAL A 57 -11.35 5.07 3.84
N CYS A 58 -11.42 6.40 3.73
CA CYS A 58 -12.08 7.26 4.71
C CYS A 58 -13.33 7.89 4.10
N GLU A 59 -14.42 7.93 4.87
CA GLU A 59 -15.56 8.81 4.58
C GLU A 59 -15.21 10.23 5.02
N VAL A 60 -15.28 11.20 4.10
CA VAL A 60 -15.13 12.63 4.45
C VAL A 60 -16.34 13.07 5.26
N LYS A 61 -16.11 13.62 6.45
CA LYS A 61 -17.17 14.19 7.30
C LYS A 61 -17.11 15.70 7.31
N SER A 62 -15.99 16.29 7.71
CA SER A 62 -15.92 17.75 7.88
C SER A 62 -14.58 18.38 7.53
N ASN A 63 -13.45 17.69 7.75
CA ASN A 63 -12.13 18.20 7.41
C ASN A 63 -11.38 17.24 6.46
N PRO A 64 -11.51 17.40 5.13
CA PRO A 64 -10.87 16.53 4.16
C PRO A 64 -9.35 16.45 4.28
N GLU A 65 -8.70 17.54 4.71
CA GLU A 65 -7.25 17.59 4.86
C GLU A 65 -6.80 16.59 5.95
N ALA A 66 -7.33 16.75 7.16
CA ALA A 66 -6.97 15.91 8.30
C ALA A 66 -7.53 14.48 8.20
N GLU A 67 -8.66 14.28 7.51
CA GLU A 67 -9.36 13.00 7.44
C GLU A 67 -8.91 12.12 6.26
N ILE A 68 -8.41 12.73 5.18
CA ILE A 68 -7.99 12.01 3.96
C ILE A 68 -6.55 12.33 3.58
N VAL A 69 -6.25 13.61 3.33
CA VAL A 69 -4.96 14.01 2.74
C VAL A 69 -3.81 13.61 3.66
N ASP A 70 -3.86 14.04 4.92
CA ASP A 70 -2.83 13.74 5.91
C ASP A 70 -2.61 12.23 6.11
N PRO A 71 -3.64 11.38 6.32
CA PRO A 71 -3.47 9.94 6.41
C PRO A 71 -2.88 9.30 5.15
N VAL A 72 -3.34 9.70 3.96
CA VAL A 72 -2.85 9.14 2.69
C VAL A 72 -1.38 9.50 2.49
N VAL A 73 -1.02 10.77 2.69
CA VAL A 73 0.34 11.28 2.52
C VAL A 73 1.27 10.65 3.56
N ASN A 74 0.94 10.75 4.84
CA ASN A 74 1.79 10.23 5.92
C ASN A 74 1.89 8.70 5.88
N GLY A 75 0.80 8.02 5.53
CA GLY A 75 0.77 6.59 5.33
C GLY A 75 1.68 6.16 4.18
N THR A 76 1.57 6.79 3.02
CA THR A 76 2.45 6.51 1.87
C THR A 76 3.91 6.74 2.25
N LEU A 77 4.23 7.88 2.88
CA LEU A 77 5.58 8.21 3.33
C LEU A 77 6.14 7.21 4.34
N ASN A 78 5.30 6.69 5.24
CA ASN A 78 5.71 5.63 6.17
C ASN A 78 6.21 4.40 5.42
N VAL A 79 5.47 3.94 4.41
CA VAL A 79 5.88 2.80 3.59
C VAL A 79 7.15 3.12 2.77
N LEU A 80 7.26 4.32 2.20
CA LEU A 80 8.48 4.76 1.49
C LEU A 80 9.72 4.69 2.39
N ARG A 81 9.60 5.07 3.67
CA ARG A 81 10.72 5.04 4.62
C ARG A 81 11.16 3.62 4.96
N SER A 82 10.25 2.65 4.98
CA SER A 82 10.61 1.24 5.13
C SER A 82 11.40 0.73 3.93
N TRP A 83 11.07 1.21 2.73
CA TRP A 83 11.75 0.84 1.49
C TRP A 83 13.16 1.37 1.38
N GLU A 84 13.39 2.60 1.82
CA GLU A 84 14.73 3.22 1.85
C GLU A 84 15.73 2.38 2.67
N LYS A 85 15.24 1.66 3.69
CA LYS A 85 16.06 0.76 4.52
C LYS A 85 16.42 -0.55 3.82
N ASN A 86 15.72 -0.94 2.76
CA ASN A 86 15.94 -2.21 2.06
C ASN A 86 16.96 -2.05 0.91
N PRO A 87 18.20 -2.54 1.05
CA PRO A 87 19.23 -2.38 0.03
C PRO A 87 18.97 -3.22 -1.24
N ALA A 88 18.07 -4.20 -1.19
CA ALA A 88 17.74 -5.05 -2.34
C ALA A 88 16.70 -4.43 -3.27
N LEU A 89 16.02 -3.35 -2.85
CA LEU A 89 14.90 -2.79 -3.58
C LEU A 89 15.35 -2.09 -4.87
N ARG A 90 14.70 -2.44 -5.99
CA ARG A 90 15.03 -1.91 -7.32
C ARG A 90 13.90 -1.11 -7.95
N ARG A 91 12.64 -1.45 -7.63
CA ARG A 91 11.48 -0.79 -8.21
C ARG A 91 10.30 -0.75 -7.26
N VAL A 92 9.64 0.39 -7.26
CA VAL A 92 8.35 0.59 -6.61
C VAL A 92 7.30 0.81 -7.68
N VAL A 93 6.13 0.20 -7.50
CA VAL A 93 4.91 0.50 -8.23
C VAL A 93 3.89 1.04 -7.24
N LEU A 94 3.59 2.33 -7.34
CA LEU A 94 2.55 2.99 -6.55
C LEU A 94 1.22 2.91 -7.29
N MET A 95 0.19 2.38 -6.64
CA MET A 95 -1.17 2.44 -7.17
C MET A 95 -1.77 3.84 -6.89
N SER A 96 -1.75 4.69 -7.92
CA SER A 96 -2.45 5.98 -7.89
C SER A 96 -3.93 5.81 -8.23
N SER A 97 -4.63 6.92 -8.48
CA SER A 97 -6.03 6.96 -8.90
C SER A 97 -6.21 7.96 -10.03
N SER A 98 -7.14 7.68 -10.95
CA SER A 98 -7.55 8.62 -12.00
C SER A 98 -8.02 9.99 -11.46
N CYS A 99 -8.48 10.03 -10.20
CA CYS A 99 -8.84 11.29 -9.54
C CYS A 99 -7.66 12.25 -9.41
N ALA A 100 -6.42 11.76 -9.29
CA ALA A 100 -5.23 12.59 -9.17
C ALA A 100 -5.00 13.50 -10.39
N ILE A 101 -5.58 13.16 -11.55
CA ILE A 101 -5.42 13.92 -12.79
C ILE A 101 -6.70 14.66 -13.16
N ARG A 102 -7.87 14.06 -12.91
CA ARG A 102 -9.18 14.55 -13.37
C ARG A 102 -9.72 15.75 -12.59
N THR A 103 -9.23 16.03 -11.39
CA THR A 103 -9.76 17.07 -10.51
C THR A 103 -8.90 18.33 -10.46
N ARG A 104 -8.07 18.58 -11.48
CA ARG A 104 -7.33 19.85 -11.59
C ARG A 104 -8.22 20.93 -12.21
N ASP A 105 -8.11 22.15 -11.69
CA ASP A 105 -8.93 23.29 -12.13
C ASP A 105 -8.55 23.80 -13.54
N ASP A 106 -7.40 23.37 -14.06
CA ASP A 106 -6.79 23.81 -15.31
C ASP A 106 -6.89 22.79 -16.45
N ILE A 107 -7.74 21.77 -16.32
CA ILE A 107 -7.90 20.73 -17.34
C ILE A 107 -8.65 21.28 -18.54
N ASP A 108 -8.01 21.25 -19.71
CA ASP A 108 -8.70 21.32 -20.98
C ASP A 108 -9.32 19.95 -21.32
N PRO A 109 -10.66 19.81 -21.36
CA PRO A 109 -11.30 18.54 -21.69
C PRO A 109 -11.04 18.06 -23.12
N ALA A 110 -10.48 18.91 -24.00
CA ALA A 110 -10.07 18.53 -25.35
C ALA A 110 -8.68 17.87 -25.40
N VAL A 111 -7.89 17.93 -24.32
CA VAL A 111 -6.55 17.34 -24.25
C VAL A 111 -6.63 15.97 -23.57
N PRO A 112 -6.03 14.91 -24.17
CA PRO A 112 -5.93 13.61 -23.51
C PRO A 112 -5.24 13.73 -22.15
N LEU A 113 -5.79 13.04 -21.15
CA LEU A 113 -5.17 12.98 -19.83
C LEU A 113 -3.87 12.18 -19.92
N ASP A 114 -2.81 12.78 -19.38
CA ASP A 114 -1.43 12.35 -19.45
C ASP A 114 -0.91 12.18 -18.01
N GLU A 115 -0.45 10.96 -17.69
CA GLU A 115 0.16 10.60 -16.38
C GLU A 115 1.71 10.65 -16.42
N SER A 116 2.28 11.00 -17.56
CA SER A 116 3.71 11.05 -17.80
C SER A 116 4.26 12.39 -17.28
N SER A 117 4.85 12.37 -16.09
CA SER A 117 5.62 13.51 -15.56
C SER A 117 6.91 13.78 -16.35
#